data_AF-A0A4Q2R4E8-F1
#
_entry.id   AF-A0A4Q2R4E8-F1
#
_cell.length_a   1.000
_cell.length_b   1.000
_cell.length_c   1.000
_cell.angle_alpha   90.00
_cell.angle_beta   90.00
_cell.angle_gamma   90.00
#
_symmetry.space_group_name_H-M   'P 1'
#
loop_
_entity.id
_entity.type
_entity.pdbx_description
1 polymer ?
#
loop_
_entity_poly.entity_id
_entity_poly.type
_entity_poly.pdbx_seq_one_letter_code
_entity_poly.pdbx_strand_id
1 'polypeptide(L)'
;MASLPPTILPKVGALLRMLASPADGEALNAARALSRALGGVGLDINDLADVVEHPPAPMVLYREAAPVRRPRAPRTSSPGSVELTATRRRQVIDALSRASARGALSDWEAEFCASIIKALQGSRPRLSARQHEVIERLMVKVGGNSAWA
;
A
#
# COMPACT_ATOMS: atom_id res chain seq x y z
N MET A 1 32.82 -3.90 -14.40
CA MET A 1 31.98 -5.05 -14.05
C MET A 1 31.69 -5.81 -15.32
N ALA A 2 32.34 -6.95 -15.51
CA ALA A 2 32.04 -7.84 -16.63
C ALA A 2 30.60 -8.35 -16.51
N SER A 3 29.93 -8.56 -17.64
CA SER A 3 28.59 -9.15 -17.69
C SER A 3 28.57 -10.14 -18.83
N LEU A 4 28.13 -11.37 -18.56
CA LEU A 4 28.04 -12.41 -19.58
C LEU A 4 26.85 -12.12 -20.50
N PRO A 5 27.07 -12.02 -21.83
CA PRO A 5 25.98 -11.88 -22.78
C PRO A 5 25.00 -13.06 -22.69
N PRO A 6 23.68 -12.82 -22.74
CA PRO A 6 22.68 -13.89 -22.60
C PRO A 6 22.79 -14.95 -23.72
N THR A 7 23.37 -14.59 -24.87
CA THR A 7 23.57 -15.45 -26.02
C THR A 7 24.55 -16.60 -25.77
N ILE A 8 25.53 -16.44 -24.88
CA ILE A 8 26.56 -17.46 -24.61
C ILE A 8 26.27 -18.31 -23.37
N LEU A 9 25.33 -17.88 -22.51
CA LEU A 9 25.02 -18.57 -21.24
C LEU A 9 24.71 -20.06 -21.38
N PRO A 10 23.87 -20.52 -22.35
CA PRO A 10 23.59 -21.95 -22.49
C PRO A 10 24.85 -22.77 -22.81
N LYS A 11 25.74 -22.21 -23.64
CA LYS A 11 26.99 -22.84 -24.06
C LYS A 11 27.99 -22.89 -22.91
N VAL A 12 28.16 -21.79 -22.18
CA VAL A 12 29.00 -21.72 -20.97
C VAL A 12 28.53 -22.75 -19.94
N GLY A 13 27.22 -22.81 -19.66
CA GLY A 13 26.67 -23.79 -18.71
C GLY A 13 26.89 -25.24 -19.13
N ALA A 14 26.80 -25.57 -20.42
CA ALA A 14 27.11 -26.90 -20.93
C ALA A 14 28.59 -27.28 -20.74
N LEU A 15 29.50 -26.36 -21.03
CA LEU A 15 30.95 -26.57 -20.88
C LEU A 15 31.36 -26.70 -19.42
N LEU A 16 30.77 -25.89 -18.53
CA LEU A 16 31.00 -26.00 -17.08
C LEU A 16 30.59 -27.37 -16.54
N ARG A 17 29.48 -27.93 -17.00
CA ARG A 17 29.09 -29.31 -16.64
C ARG A 17 30.07 -30.36 -17.18
N MET A 18 30.59 -30.15 -18.39
CA MET A 18 31.55 -31.06 -19.02
C MET A 18 32.91 -31.08 -18.31
N LEU A 19 33.27 -30.03 -17.57
CA LEU A 19 34.45 -30.03 -16.70
C LEU A 19 34.38 -31.09 -15.59
N ALA A 20 33.18 -31.55 -15.22
CA ALA A 20 32.99 -32.60 -14.23
C ALA A 20 33.07 -34.03 -14.83
N SER A 21 33.43 -34.15 -16.12
CA SER A 21 33.61 -35.47 -16.74
C SER A 21 34.76 -36.24 -16.09
N PRO A 22 34.62 -37.56 -15.84
CA PRO A 22 35.71 -38.40 -15.34
C PRO A 22 36.80 -38.67 -16.38
N ALA A 23 36.57 -38.30 -17.65
CA ALA A 23 37.57 -38.43 -18.70
C ALA A 23 38.38 -37.12 -18.80
N ASP A 24 39.65 -37.17 -18.38
CA ASP A 24 40.55 -36.00 -18.37
C ASP A 24 40.60 -35.26 -19.72
N GLY A 25 40.57 -36.01 -20.83
CA GLY A 25 40.55 -35.45 -22.17
C GLY A 25 39.31 -34.61 -22.46
N GLU A 26 38.15 -35.03 -21.95
CA GLU A 26 36.89 -34.27 -22.09
C GLU A 26 36.91 -33.01 -21.23
N ALA A 27 37.38 -33.10 -19.98
CA ALA A 27 37.49 -31.95 -19.09
C ALA A 27 38.48 -30.90 -19.65
N LEU A 28 39.64 -31.32 -20.15
CA LEU A 28 40.61 -30.43 -20.79
C LEU A 28 40.04 -29.78 -22.07
N ASN A 29 39.33 -30.56 -22.89
CA ASN A 29 38.67 -30.03 -24.08
C ASN A 29 37.56 -29.03 -23.71
N ALA A 30 36.82 -29.28 -22.63
CA ALA A 30 35.83 -28.36 -22.09
C ALA A 30 36.46 -27.03 -21.66
N ALA A 31 37.56 -27.06 -20.92
CA ALA A 31 38.28 -25.86 -20.47
C ALA A 31 38.78 -25.01 -21.65
N ARG A 32 39.35 -25.65 -22.68
CA ARG A 32 39.78 -24.97 -23.91
C ARG A 32 38.61 -24.40 -24.69
N ALA A 33 37.52 -25.15 -24.82
CA ALA A 33 36.31 -24.70 -25.49
C ALA A 33 35.65 -23.52 -24.74
N LEU A 34 35.68 -23.53 -23.41
CA LEU A 34 35.18 -22.46 -22.56
C LEU A 34 35.98 -21.18 -22.78
N SER A 35 37.31 -21.28 -22.75
CA SER A 35 38.21 -20.15 -23.03
C SER A 35 37.94 -19.53 -24.41
N ARG A 36 37.75 -20.35 -25.46
CA ARG A 36 37.40 -19.86 -26.80
C ARG A 36 36.01 -19.23 -26.87
N ALA A 37 35.02 -19.80 -26.16
CA ALA A 37 33.67 -19.29 -26.15
C ALA A 37 33.60 -17.90 -25.49
N LEU A 38 34.33 -17.70 -24.39
CA LEU A 38 34.47 -16.42 -23.71
C LEU A 38 35.26 -15.43 -24.58
N GLY A 39 36.39 -15.86 -25.16
CA GLY A 39 37.20 -15.03 -26.04
C GLY A 39 36.44 -14.52 -27.27
N GLY A 40 35.47 -15.29 -27.77
CA GLY A 40 34.58 -14.87 -28.86
C GLY A 40 33.69 -13.66 -28.54
N VAL A 41 33.53 -13.31 -27.27
CA VAL A 41 32.83 -12.10 -26.80
C VAL A 41 33.75 -11.12 -26.07
N GLY A 42 35.08 -11.31 -26.19
CA GLY A 42 36.07 -10.44 -25.55
C GLY A 42 36.18 -10.61 -24.02
N LEU A 43 35.80 -11.77 -23.49
CA LEU A 43 35.91 -12.11 -22.07
C LEU A 43 36.92 -13.24 -21.83
N ASP A 44 37.40 -13.38 -20.60
CA ASP A 44 38.24 -14.49 -20.15
C ASP A 44 37.67 -15.25 -18.94
N ILE A 45 38.44 -16.20 -18.40
CA ILE A 45 38.02 -17.01 -17.24
C ILE A 45 37.94 -16.19 -15.95
N ASN A 46 38.77 -15.16 -15.80
CA ASN A 46 38.74 -14.27 -14.63
C ASN A 46 37.46 -13.42 -14.66
N ASP A 47 37.06 -12.92 -15.83
CA ASP A 47 35.76 -12.24 -16.00
C ASP A 47 34.58 -13.13 -15.61
N LEU A 48 34.66 -14.43 -15.96
CA LEU A 48 33.65 -15.41 -15.55
C LEU A 48 33.64 -15.60 -14.02
N ALA A 49 34.80 -15.68 -13.38
CA ALA A 49 34.91 -15.77 -11.93
C ALA A 49 34.31 -14.53 -11.25
N ASP A 50 34.65 -13.33 -11.73
CA ASP A 50 34.11 -12.06 -11.23
C ASP A 50 32.58 -12.03 -11.26
N VAL A 51 31.97 -12.52 -12.35
CA VAL A 51 30.50 -12.59 -12.50
C VAL A 51 29.87 -13.57 -11.51
N VAL A 52 30.55 -14.67 -11.19
CA VAL A 52 30.06 -15.67 -10.23
C VAL A 52 30.20 -15.18 -8.79
N GLU A 53 31.31 -14.53 -8.46
CA GLU A 53 31.58 -13.99 -7.12
C GLU A 53 30.75 -12.73 -6.82
N HIS A 54 30.46 -11.94 -7.84
CA HIS A 54 29.74 -10.67 -7.73
C HIS A 54 28.50 -10.67 -8.62
N PRO A 55 27.51 -11.54 -8.34
CA PRO A 55 26.29 -11.59 -9.14
C PRO A 55 25.58 -10.23 -9.06
N PRO A 56 24.99 -9.74 -10.17
CA PRO A 56 24.27 -8.48 -10.16
C PRO A 56 23.13 -8.54 -9.14
N ALA A 57 22.96 -7.47 -8.37
CA ALA A 57 21.89 -7.37 -7.40
C ALA A 57 20.53 -7.64 -8.08
N PRO A 58 19.62 -8.42 -7.46
CA PRO A 58 18.33 -8.71 -8.06
C PRO A 58 17.59 -7.40 -8.31
N MET A 59 17.27 -7.13 -9.57
CA MET A 59 16.45 -5.98 -9.94
C MET A 59 15.03 -6.19 -9.40
N VAL A 60 14.69 -5.49 -8.33
CA VAL A 60 13.33 -5.48 -7.78
C VAL A 60 12.45 -4.62 -8.68
N LEU A 61 11.74 -5.26 -9.60
CA LEU A 61 10.69 -4.61 -10.36
C LEU A 61 9.47 -4.42 -9.45
N TYR A 62 9.33 -3.21 -8.89
CA TYR A 62 8.07 -2.80 -8.26
C TYR A 62 7.01 -2.71 -9.34
N ARG A 63 6.27 -3.79 -9.54
CA ARG A 63 5.03 -3.75 -10.31
C ARG A 63 4.00 -3.08 -9.42
N GLU A 64 3.41 -1.97 -9.89
CA GLU A 64 2.17 -1.48 -9.32
C GLU A 64 1.15 -2.61 -9.40
N ALA A 65 0.94 -3.29 -8.27
CA ALA A 65 -0.16 -4.21 -8.15
C ALA A 65 -1.42 -3.34 -8.28
N ALA A 66 -2.23 -3.62 -9.30
CA ALA A 66 -3.59 -3.08 -9.34
C ALA A 66 -4.16 -3.28 -7.93
N PRO A 67 -4.69 -2.22 -7.28
CA PRO A 67 -5.11 -2.31 -5.90
C PRO A 67 -6.01 -3.52 -5.80
N VAL A 68 -5.60 -4.51 -5.01
CA VAL A 68 -6.43 -5.70 -4.77
C VAL A 68 -7.74 -5.13 -4.27
N ARG A 69 -8.76 -5.14 -5.14
CA ARG A 69 -10.12 -4.78 -4.78
C ARG A 69 -10.53 -5.86 -3.81
N ARG A 70 -10.20 -5.66 -2.52
CA ARG A 70 -10.77 -6.46 -1.45
C ARG A 70 -12.27 -6.45 -1.73
N PRO A 71 -12.92 -7.62 -1.84
CA PRO A 71 -14.37 -7.66 -1.96
C PRO A 71 -14.88 -6.72 -0.89
N ARG A 72 -15.58 -5.66 -1.30
CA ARG A 72 -16.16 -4.71 -0.38
C ARG A 72 -16.99 -5.57 0.55
N ALA A 73 -16.55 -5.73 1.80
CA ALA A 73 -17.31 -6.50 2.77
C ALA A 73 -18.75 -5.99 2.66
N PRO A 74 -19.75 -6.88 2.57
CA PRO A 74 -21.14 -6.44 2.59
C PRO A 74 -21.25 -5.47 3.75
N ARG A 75 -21.72 -4.25 3.48
CA ARG A 75 -21.90 -3.23 4.51
C ARG A 75 -22.88 -3.83 5.49
N THR A 76 -22.37 -4.53 6.50
CA THR A 76 -23.13 -4.83 7.69
C THR A 76 -23.50 -3.45 8.19
N SER A 77 -24.80 -3.18 8.15
CA SER A 77 -25.40 -2.06 8.86
C SER A 77 -24.68 -1.99 10.20
N SER A 78 -23.91 -0.93 10.46
CA SER A 78 -23.27 -0.79 11.77
C SER A 78 -24.37 -1.00 12.80
N PRO A 79 -24.25 -1.99 13.71
CA PRO A 79 -25.23 -2.15 14.76
C PRO A 79 -25.22 -0.83 15.56
N GLY A 80 -26.38 -0.17 15.65
CA GLY A 80 -26.51 1.11 16.36
C GLY A 80 -26.60 2.36 15.48
N SER A 81 -27.27 2.33 14.32
CA SER A 81 -27.75 3.57 13.70
C SER A 81 -28.78 4.21 14.63
N VAL A 82 -28.52 5.43 15.10
CA VAL A 82 -29.47 6.18 15.92
C VAL A 82 -30.36 7.00 14.99
N GLU A 83 -31.67 6.78 15.05
CA GLU A 83 -32.64 7.60 14.34
C GLU A 83 -33.03 8.79 15.21
N LEU A 84 -32.76 10.00 14.72
CA LEU A 84 -33.11 11.23 15.42
C LEU A 84 -34.52 11.67 15.03
N THR A 85 -35.34 11.97 16.04
CA THR A 85 -36.63 12.64 15.86
C THR A 85 -36.45 13.98 15.13
N ALA A 86 -37.47 14.44 14.41
CA ALA A 86 -37.41 15.70 13.66
C ALA A 86 -37.06 16.90 14.56
N THR A 87 -37.58 16.91 15.79
CA THR A 87 -37.30 17.95 16.79
C THR A 87 -35.84 17.90 17.25
N ARG A 88 -35.33 16.72 17.63
CA ARG A 88 -33.94 16.56 18.07
C ARG A 88 -32.95 16.90 16.95
N ARG A 89 -33.27 16.53 15.71
CA ARG A 89 -32.48 16.88 14.52
C ARG A 89 -32.31 18.39 14.36
N ARG A 90 -33.40 19.15 14.49
CA ARG A 90 -33.37 20.62 14.39
C ARG A 90 -32.50 21.22 15.50
N GLN A 91 -32.69 20.76 16.74
CA GLN A 91 -31.88 21.19 17.88
C GLN A 91 -30.38 20.96 17.66
N VAL A 92 -29.99 19.79 17.14
CA VAL A 92 -28.60 19.45 16.84
C VAL A 92 -28.05 20.37 15.74
N ILE A 93 -28.78 20.54 14.63
CA ILE A 93 -28.35 21.43 13.53
C ILE A 93 -28.13 22.86 14.04
N ASP A 94 -29.07 23.39 14.82
CA ASP A 94 -29.00 24.75 15.35
C ASP A 94 -27.83 24.92 16.32
N ALA A 95 -27.61 23.92 17.20
CA ALA A 95 -26.51 23.94 18.15
C ALA A 95 -25.13 23.90 17.45
N LEU A 96 -24.94 22.99 16.49
CA LEU A 96 -23.68 22.88 15.74
C LEU A 96 -23.41 24.10 14.85
N SER A 97 -24.47 24.68 14.27
CA SER A 97 -24.35 25.91 13.47
C SER A 97 -23.90 27.10 14.32
N ARG A 98 -24.49 27.27 15.52
CA ARG A 98 -24.06 28.29 16.49
C ARG A 98 -22.64 28.05 17.00
N ALA A 99 -22.27 26.80 17.26
CA ALA A 99 -20.92 26.43 17.70
C ALA A 99 -19.86 26.85 16.68
N SER A 100 -20.12 26.53 15.41
CA SER A 100 -19.22 26.83 14.29
C SER A 100 -19.07 28.35 14.10
N ALA A 101 -20.16 29.11 14.22
CA ALA A 101 -20.14 30.57 14.08
C ALA A 101 -19.39 31.29 15.20
N ARG A 102 -19.28 30.69 16.40
CA ARG A 102 -18.58 31.29 17.56
C ARG A 102 -17.05 31.10 17.51
N GLY A 103 -16.53 30.30 16.58
CA GLY A 103 -15.08 30.03 16.49
C GLY A 103 -14.50 29.25 17.68
N ALA A 104 -15.33 28.60 18.48
CA ALA A 104 -14.91 27.83 19.66
C ALA A 104 -14.54 26.36 19.34
N LEU A 105 -14.54 26.00 18.06
CA LEU A 105 -14.26 24.66 17.55
C LEU A 105 -12.87 24.61 16.92
N SER A 106 -12.19 23.47 17.03
CA SER A 106 -11.00 23.23 16.21
C SER A 106 -11.38 23.06 14.73
N ASP A 107 -10.41 23.19 13.82
CA ASP A 107 -10.63 23.01 12.37
C ASP A 107 -11.32 21.67 12.05
N TRP A 108 -10.86 20.61 12.71
CA TRP A 108 -11.47 19.28 12.58
C TRP A 108 -12.92 19.23 13.10
N GLU A 109 -13.20 19.87 14.24
CA GLU A 109 -14.55 19.91 14.81
C GLU A 109 -15.51 20.71 13.91
N ALA A 110 -15.04 21.79 13.29
CA ALA A 110 -15.81 22.57 12.33
C ALA A 110 -16.14 21.78 11.06
N GLU A 111 -15.15 21.09 10.48
CA GLU A 111 -15.36 20.20 9.32
C GLU A 111 -16.32 19.05 9.65
N PHE A 112 -16.16 18.45 10.83
CA PHE A 112 -17.06 17.41 11.32
C PHE A 112 -18.50 17.93 11.47
N CYS A 113 -18.69 19.09 12.09
CA CYS A 113 -20.00 19.72 12.25
C CYS A 113 -20.67 19.99 10.89
N ALA A 114 -19.92 20.53 9.92
CA ALA A 114 -20.42 20.80 8.57
C ALA A 114 -20.88 19.50 7.88
N SER A 115 -20.11 18.41 8.02
CA SER A 115 -20.48 17.10 7.48
C SER A 115 -21.75 16.54 8.14
N ILE A 116 -21.92 16.69 9.45
CA ILE A 116 -23.10 16.23 10.17
C ILE A 116 -24.34 17.04 9.81
N ILE A 117 -24.24 18.36 9.73
CA ILE A 117 -25.35 19.23 9.32
C ILE A 117 -25.86 18.81 7.94
N LYS A 118 -24.94 18.62 6.98
CA LYS A 118 -25.29 18.15 5.62
C LYS A 118 -25.96 16.78 5.63
N ALA A 119 -25.46 15.85 6.46
CA ALA A 119 -26.06 14.52 6.60
C ALA A 119 -27.48 14.57 7.22
N LEU A 120 -27.70 15.47 8.18
CA LEU A 120 -29.00 15.64 8.85
C LEU A 120 -30.04 16.36 7.99
N GLN A 121 -29.61 17.21 7.06
CA GLN A 121 -30.48 17.88 6.08
C GLN A 121 -30.94 16.95 4.94
N GLY A 122 -30.31 15.78 4.78
CA GLY A 122 -30.67 14.79 3.77
C GLY A 122 -32.01 14.09 4.02
N SER A 123 -32.51 13.42 2.98
CA SER A 123 -33.80 12.68 3.00
C SER A 123 -33.82 11.46 3.93
N ARG A 124 -32.64 10.96 4.35
CA ARG A 124 -32.49 9.84 5.30
C ARG A 124 -31.36 10.15 6.30
N PRO A 125 -31.65 10.91 7.35
CA PRO A 125 -30.64 11.32 8.32
C PRO A 125 -30.38 10.16 9.27
N ARG A 126 -29.32 9.42 8.97
CA ARG A 126 -28.81 8.35 9.82
C ARG A 126 -27.43 8.74 10.30
N LEU A 127 -27.26 8.68 11.61
CA LEU A 127 -25.97 8.84 12.25
C LEU A 127 -25.52 7.48 12.78
N SER A 128 -24.22 7.20 12.65
CA SER A 128 -23.63 6.08 13.37
C SER A 128 -23.63 6.37 14.88
N ALA A 129 -23.65 5.33 15.72
CA ALA A 129 -23.52 5.46 17.17
C ALA A 129 -22.32 6.35 17.57
N ARG A 130 -21.20 6.21 16.86
CA ARG A 130 -19.99 7.01 17.09
C ARG A 130 -20.19 8.48 16.73
N GLN A 131 -20.88 8.79 15.63
CA GLN A 131 -21.22 10.17 15.29
C GLN A 131 -22.13 10.80 16.34
N HIS A 132 -23.10 10.03 16.84
CA HIS A 132 -23.99 10.45 17.93
C HIS A 132 -23.20 10.77 19.21
N GLU A 133 -22.28 9.90 19.62
CA GLU A 133 -21.42 10.13 20.80
C GLU A 133 -20.58 11.40 20.66
N VAL A 134 -19.98 11.63 19.49
CA VAL A 134 -19.19 12.85 19.23
C VAL A 134 -20.07 14.10 19.27
N ILE A 135 -21.29 14.03 18.72
CA ILE A 135 -22.26 15.14 18.78
C ILE A 135 -22.65 15.44 20.22
N GLU A 136 -22.98 14.44 21.03
CA GLU A 136 -23.33 14.65 22.45
C GLU A 136 -22.18 15.31 23.21
N ARG A 137 -20.94 14.86 22.99
CA ARG A 137 -19.75 15.49 23.58
C ARG A 137 -19.58 16.95 23.13
N LEU A 138 -19.79 17.23 21.84
CA LEU A 138 -19.73 18.60 21.32
C LEU A 138 -20.86 19.47 21.88
N MET A 139 -22.06 18.93 22.06
CA MET A 139 -23.18 19.64 22.66
C MET A 139 -22.90 20.00 24.11
N VAL A 140 -22.26 19.12 24.88
CA VAL A 140 -21.81 19.45 26.26
C VAL A 140 -20.70 20.50 26.24
N LYS A 141 -19.72 20.37 25.33
CA LYS A 141 -18.59 21.33 25.20
C LYS A 141 -19.06 22.74 24.85
N VAL A 142 -20.00 22.86 23.91
CA VAL A 142 -20.55 24.14 23.44
C VAL A 142 -21.63 24.68 24.38
N GLY A 143 -22.36 23.78 25.05
CA GLY A 143 -23.46 24.07 25.97
C GLY A 143 -23.05 24.23 27.43
N GLY A 144 -21.76 24.36 27.73
CA GLY A 144 -21.29 24.64 29.08
C GLY A 144 -21.97 25.89 29.64
N ASN A 145 -22.96 25.66 30.53
CA ASN A 145 -23.84 26.57 31.28
C ASN A 145 -25.32 26.64 30.78
N SER A 146 -26.17 25.89 31.50
CA SER A 146 -27.65 25.94 31.64
C SER A 146 -28.59 25.09 30.75
N ALA A 147 -29.22 24.13 31.46
CA ALA A 147 -30.63 23.71 31.40
C ALA A 147 -31.14 22.85 30.23
N TRP A 148 -31.02 21.52 30.37
CA TRP A 148 -31.97 20.54 29.79
C TRP A 148 -32.09 19.33 30.74
N ALA A 149 -32.68 19.58 31.92
CA ALA A 149 -33.36 18.58 32.72
C ALA A 149 -34.84 18.57 32.30
#